data_AF-A0A954NST9-F1
#
_entry.id   AF-A0A954NST9-F1
#
_cell.length_a   1.000
_cell.length_b   1.000
_cell.length_c   1.000
_cell.angle_alpha   90.00
_cell.angle_beta   90.00
_cell.angle_gamma   90.00
#
_symmetry.space_group_name_H-M   'P 1'
#
loop_
_entity.id
_entity.type
_entity.pdbx_description
1 polymer ?
#
loop_
_entity_poly.entity_id
_entity_poly.type
_entity_poly.pdbx_seq_one_letter_code
_entity_poly.pdbx_strand_id
1 'polypeptide(L)'
;MSTNGQKLSDKQVYLIASGDLRLSANQTCWPAQKEMEQALGKAVSDLGYEVVRAHPYCEQEKHGFISSQHMGLEVFRGMDPDAPLIVAEAVWQYSHHVLAGLTTHRGPILTAANWSGQWPGLVGMLNLNGSLTKAGVKYSTLWSEDFTDEKFQSGLKSWLTTGSCSHALDHVKPMTQCDVPGDAHDLGQQLAETLKREKAIMGVFDEGCMGMFNAIIPDHLLNPTGVFKERLSQSALYYETNQVSDEEATAVRKWMEDEGMTFHT
;
A
#
# COMPACT_ATOMS: atom_id res chain seq x y z
N MET A 1 -29.08 -8.58 16.36
CA MET A 1 -29.68 -7.61 15.42
C MET A 1 -28.96 -7.79 14.10
N SER A 2 -29.66 -8.24 13.06
CA SER A 2 -29.08 -8.62 11.78
C SER A 2 -28.72 -7.38 10.96
N THR A 3 -27.53 -6.82 11.17
CA THR A 3 -26.92 -5.83 10.26
C THR A 3 -26.34 -6.58 9.07
N ASN A 4 -27.21 -7.16 8.24
CA ASN A 4 -26.72 -7.62 6.94
C ASN A 4 -26.52 -6.35 6.13
N GLY A 5 -25.26 -6.01 5.86
CA GLY A 5 -24.90 -4.93 4.94
C GLY A 5 -25.59 -5.13 3.59
N GLN A 6 -25.56 -4.10 2.74
CA GLN A 6 -26.19 -4.15 1.43
C GLN A 6 -25.75 -5.43 0.71
N LYS A 7 -26.70 -6.28 0.33
CA LYS A 7 -26.38 -7.49 -0.44
C LYS A 7 -26.24 -7.12 -1.91
N LEU A 8 -25.20 -7.65 -2.55
CA LEU A 8 -25.03 -7.55 -3.99
C LEU A 8 -25.82 -8.67 -4.69
N SER A 9 -26.25 -8.40 -5.92
CA SER A 9 -26.71 -9.46 -6.83
C SER A 9 -25.52 -10.24 -7.42
N ASP A 10 -25.79 -11.41 -8.02
CA ASP A 10 -24.77 -12.33 -8.55
C ASP A 10 -23.82 -11.71 -9.60
N LYS A 11 -24.24 -10.61 -10.24
CA LYS A 11 -23.47 -9.88 -11.25
C LYS A 11 -23.01 -8.50 -10.78
N GLN A 12 -22.95 -8.28 -9.49
CA GLN A 12 -22.44 -7.04 -8.91
C GLN A 12 -21.14 -7.28 -8.14
N VAL A 13 -20.28 -6.26 -8.13
CA VAL A 13 -19.03 -6.23 -7.38
C VAL A 13 -18.89 -4.89 -6.66
N TYR A 14 -18.39 -4.91 -5.42
CA TYR A 14 -18.09 -3.67 -4.73
C TYR A 14 -16.84 -3.01 -5.24
N LEU A 15 -16.83 -1.68 -5.27
CA LEU A 15 -15.61 -0.88 -5.44
C LEU A 15 -15.43 0.06 -4.25
N ILE A 16 -14.23 0.02 -3.66
CA ILE A 16 -13.74 1.03 -2.71
C ILE A 16 -12.46 1.67 -3.23
N ALA A 17 -12.11 2.84 -2.68
CA ALA A 17 -10.92 3.60 -3.03
C ALA A 17 -10.39 4.27 -1.77
N SER A 18 -9.16 3.91 -1.37
CA SER A 18 -8.50 4.49 -0.20
C SER A 18 -7.75 5.76 -0.62
N GLY A 19 -7.72 6.76 0.25
CA GLY A 19 -7.06 8.04 -0.02
C GLY A 19 -5.80 8.28 0.78
N ASP A 20 -5.17 9.41 0.49
CA ASP A 20 -4.15 10.05 1.32
C ASP A 20 -4.80 10.60 2.61
N LEU A 21 -4.00 10.80 3.65
CA LEU A 21 -4.43 11.50 4.86
C LEU A 21 -4.58 13.02 4.62
N ARG A 22 -3.86 13.57 3.65
CA ARG A 22 -3.85 15.00 3.31
C ARG A 22 -5.00 15.31 2.36
N LEU A 23 -5.91 16.19 2.80
CA LEU A 23 -7.04 16.66 2.00
C LEU A 23 -6.61 17.23 0.64
N SER A 24 -5.54 18.03 0.61
CA SER A 24 -5.03 18.64 -0.63
C SER A 24 -4.59 17.58 -1.65
N ALA A 25 -3.90 16.53 -1.21
CA ALA A 25 -3.51 15.42 -2.08
C ALA A 25 -4.74 14.71 -2.66
N ASN A 26 -5.74 14.43 -1.82
CA ASN A 26 -6.99 13.80 -2.26
C ASN A 26 -7.75 14.66 -3.28
N GLN A 27 -7.85 15.97 -3.05
CA GLN A 27 -8.50 16.90 -3.98
C GLN A 27 -7.78 16.97 -5.33
N THR A 28 -6.45 17.07 -5.30
CA THR A 28 -5.63 17.13 -6.50
C THR A 28 -5.71 15.84 -7.32
N CYS A 29 -5.75 14.69 -6.67
CA CYS A 29 -5.69 13.40 -7.36
C CYS A 29 -7.07 12.80 -7.68
N TRP A 30 -8.16 13.36 -7.14
CA TRP A 30 -9.52 12.85 -7.38
C TRP A 30 -9.89 12.70 -8.86
N PRO A 31 -9.57 13.66 -9.76
CA PRO A 31 -9.88 13.50 -11.18
C PRO A 31 -9.29 12.22 -11.79
N ALA A 32 -8.03 11.89 -11.44
CA ALA A 32 -7.35 10.70 -11.93
C ALA A 32 -7.99 9.41 -11.39
N GLN A 33 -8.37 9.39 -10.11
CA GLN A 33 -9.12 8.27 -9.54
C GLN A 33 -10.47 8.07 -10.22
N LYS A 34 -11.22 9.16 -10.46
CA LYS A 34 -12.52 9.08 -11.11
C LYS A 34 -12.41 8.54 -12.54
N GLU A 35 -11.42 8.99 -13.30
CA GLU A 35 -11.14 8.48 -14.66
C GLU A 35 -10.78 6.99 -14.63
N MET A 36 -9.93 6.58 -13.69
CA MET A 36 -9.56 5.19 -13.48
C MET A 36 -10.78 4.31 -13.11
N GLU A 37 -11.62 4.77 -12.17
CA GLU A 37 -12.87 4.08 -11.78
C GLU A 37 -13.83 3.92 -12.97
N GLN A 38 -13.90 4.91 -13.87
CA GLN A 38 -14.72 4.83 -15.08
C GLN A 38 -14.20 3.79 -16.08
N ALA A 39 -12.89 3.79 -16.34
CA ALA A 39 -12.27 2.84 -17.26
C ALA A 39 -12.35 1.40 -16.72
N LEU A 40 -12.05 1.20 -15.44
CA LEU A 40 -12.22 -0.08 -14.75
C LEU A 40 -13.69 -0.52 -14.74
N GLY A 41 -14.62 0.39 -14.44
CA GLY A 41 -16.06 0.11 -14.47
C GLY A 41 -16.54 -0.34 -15.84
N LYS A 42 -16.02 0.26 -16.92
CA LYS A 42 -16.27 -0.19 -18.28
C LYS A 42 -15.74 -1.62 -18.51
N ALA A 43 -14.51 -1.93 -18.10
CA ALA A 43 -13.95 -3.28 -18.26
C ALA A 43 -14.77 -4.35 -17.50
N VAL A 44 -15.27 -4.02 -16.31
CA VAL A 44 -16.18 -4.89 -15.54
C VAL A 44 -17.53 -5.06 -16.27
N SER A 45 -18.08 -3.98 -16.83
CA SER A 45 -19.34 -3.99 -17.58
C SER A 45 -19.27 -4.80 -18.88
N ASP A 46 -18.17 -4.68 -19.62
CA ASP A 46 -17.94 -5.44 -20.86
C ASP A 46 -17.88 -6.96 -20.59
N LEU A 47 -17.61 -7.37 -19.35
CA LEU A 47 -17.63 -8.77 -18.89
C LEU A 47 -18.97 -9.19 -18.25
N GLY A 48 -19.99 -8.34 -18.29
CA GLY A 48 -21.35 -8.63 -17.81
C GLY A 48 -21.55 -8.49 -16.31
N TYR A 49 -20.72 -7.71 -15.63
CA TYR A 49 -20.85 -7.37 -14.21
C TYR A 49 -21.10 -5.87 -14.03
N GLU A 50 -21.64 -5.46 -12.88
CA GLU A 50 -21.88 -4.07 -12.51
C GLU A 50 -21.04 -3.72 -11.28
N VAL A 51 -20.40 -2.55 -11.32
CA VAL A 51 -19.69 -1.99 -10.16
C VAL A 51 -20.66 -1.23 -9.27
N VAL A 52 -20.69 -1.58 -7.99
CA VAL A 52 -21.38 -0.83 -6.92
C VAL A 52 -20.32 -0.14 -6.07
N ARG A 53 -20.22 1.19 -6.17
CA ARG A 53 -19.30 1.96 -5.34
C ARG A 53 -19.81 1.99 -3.89
N ALA A 54 -19.03 1.50 -2.94
CA ALA A 54 -19.52 1.29 -1.56
C ALA A 54 -19.50 2.55 -0.68
N HIS A 55 -19.03 3.68 -1.22
CA HIS A 55 -18.99 4.98 -0.53
C HIS A 55 -19.24 6.11 -1.53
N PRO A 56 -19.84 7.23 -1.12
CA PRO A 56 -20.15 8.34 -2.01
C PRO A 56 -18.96 9.29 -2.21
N TYR A 57 -19.08 10.17 -3.21
CA TYR A 57 -18.26 11.38 -3.29
C TYR A 57 -18.69 12.38 -2.20
N CYS A 58 -17.73 13.05 -1.56
CA CYS A 58 -18.00 14.09 -0.57
C CYS A 58 -17.89 15.48 -1.21
N GLU A 59 -19.02 16.17 -1.38
CA GLU A 59 -19.05 17.54 -1.96
C GLU A 59 -18.25 18.56 -1.14
N GLN A 60 -18.23 18.39 0.19
CA GLN A 60 -17.52 19.30 1.10
C GLN A 60 -15.99 19.13 0.97
N GLU A 61 -15.51 17.89 0.95
CA GLU A 61 -14.08 17.58 0.85
C GLU A 61 -13.57 17.57 -0.60
N LYS A 62 -14.48 17.53 -1.57
CA LYS A 62 -14.24 17.53 -3.02
C LYS A 62 -13.45 16.33 -3.53
N HIS A 63 -13.67 15.17 -2.93
CA HIS A 63 -13.13 13.90 -3.38
C HIS A 63 -14.04 12.74 -2.97
N GLY A 64 -13.84 11.57 -3.58
CA GLY A 64 -14.54 10.35 -3.22
C GLY A 64 -13.69 9.30 -2.53
N PHE A 65 -12.55 9.63 -1.92
CA PHE A 65 -11.74 8.65 -1.20
C PHE A 65 -12.23 8.36 0.21
N ILE A 66 -11.91 7.16 0.71
CA ILE A 66 -11.90 6.85 2.14
C ILE A 66 -10.66 7.50 2.75
N SER A 67 -10.84 8.54 3.56
CA SER A 67 -9.76 9.39 4.09
C SER A 67 -9.47 9.19 5.58
N SER A 68 -10.11 8.22 6.23
CA SER A 68 -9.82 7.86 7.62
C SER A 68 -10.18 6.41 7.94
N GLN A 69 -9.57 5.86 8.99
CA GLN A 69 -9.91 4.54 9.51
C GLN A 69 -11.35 4.46 10.02
N HIS A 70 -11.87 5.54 10.62
CA HIS A 70 -13.27 5.57 11.06
C HIS A 70 -14.22 5.44 9.87
N MET A 71 -14.00 6.24 8.82
CA MET A 71 -14.81 6.18 7.59
C MET A 71 -14.73 4.80 6.96
N GLY A 72 -13.54 4.21 6.86
CA GLY A 72 -13.39 2.85 6.34
C GLY A 72 -14.19 1.82 7.14
N LEU A 73 -14.15 1.88 8.47
CA LEU A 73 -14.96 1.00 9.32
C LEU A 73 -16.46 1.16 9.07
N GLU A 74 -16.97 2.40 8.90
CA GLU A 74 -18.38 2.61 8.57
C GLU A 74 -18.75 2.02 7.19
N VAL A 75 -17.88 2.17 6.19
CA VAL A 75 -18.08 1.57 4.86
C VAL A 75 -18.20 0.06 4.96
N PHE A 76 -17.25 -0.61 5.62
CA PHE A 76 -17.28 -2.08 5.74
C PHE A 76 -18.45 -2.60 6.59
N ARG A 77 -18.94 -1.85 7.59
CA ARG A 77 -20.17 -2.21 8.32
C ARG A 77 -21.42 -2.22 7.44
N GLY A 78 -21.43 -1.37 6.41
CA GLY A 78 -22.54 -1.26 5.46
C GLY A 78 -22.50 -2.27 4.31
N MET A 79 -21.39 -2.97 4.10
CA MET A 79 -21.19 -3.90 2.99
C MET A 79 -21.54 -5.34 3.36
N ASP A 80 -21.95 -6.14 2.38
CA ASP A 80 -21.94 -7.60 2.51
C ASP A 80 -20.48 -8.11 2.60
N PRO A 81 -20.08 -8.72 3.74
CA PRO A 81 -18.71 -9.20 3.93
C PRO A 81 -18.33 -10.39 3.06
N ASP A 82 -19.29 -11.07 2.42
CA ASP A 82 -19.05 -12.22 1.54
C ASP A 82 -19.00 -11.82 0.06
N ALA A 83 -19.36 -10.58 -0.28
CA ALA A 83 -19.42 -10.09 -1.66
C ALA A 83 -18.01 -9.89 -2.27
N PRO A 84 -17.85 -10.03 -3.60
CA PRO A 84 -16.59 -9.70 -4.27
C PRO A 84 -16.30 -8.20 -4.14
N LEU A 85 -15.04 -7.86 -3.86
CA LEU A 85 -14.58 -6.51 -3.59
C LEU A 85 -13.36 -6.14 -4.43
N ILE A 86 -13.44 -5.01 -5.13
CA ILE A 86 -12.30 -4.36 -5.77
C ILE A 86 -11.86 -3.16 -4.93
N VAL A 87 -10.58 -3.11 -4.58
CA VAL A 87 -9.92 -1.93 -4.03
C VAL A 87 -9.16 -1.26 -5.17
N ALA A 88 -9.68 -0.12 -5.64
CA ALA A 88 -9.22 0.57 -6.83
C ALA A 88 -8.36 1.78 -6.45
N GLU A 89 -7.09 1.81 -6.88
CA GLU A 89 -6.09 2.79 -6.45
C GLU A 89 -5.43 3.50 -7.63
N ALA A 90 -5.65 4.81 -7.77
CA ALA A 90 -4.94 5.67 -8.72
C ALA A 90 -3.98 6.64 -8.04
N VAL A 91 -3.86 6.57 -6.70
CA VAL A 91 -3.17 7.55 -5.87
C VAL A 91 -2.34 6.87 -4.78
N TRP A 92 -1.54 7.64 -4.06
CA TRP A 92 -0.97 7.18 -2.80
C TRP A 92 -2.08 7.09 -1.77
N GLN A 93 -2.11 5.99 -1.02
CA GLN A 93 -3.15 5.73 -0.03
C GLN A 93 -2.56 5.22 1.27
N TYR A 94 -3.28 5.49 2.35
CA TYR A 94 -2.90 5.08 3.69
C TYR A 94 -3.64 3.79 4.06
N SER A 95 -2.95 2.65 4.00
CA SER A 95 -3.56 1.32 4.11
C SER A 95 -4.41 1.13 5.38
N HIS A 96 -4.04 1.78 6.49
CA HIS A 96 -4.80 1.73 7.74
C HIS A 96 -6.25 2.24 7.62
N HIS A 97 -6.60 3.03 6.60
CA HIS A 97 -7.99 3.44 6.33
C HIS A 97 -8.91 2.24 6.08
N VAL A 98 -8.42 1.23 5.35
CA VAL A 98 -9.23 0.11 4.86
C VAL A 98 -8.80 -1.25 5.43
N LEU A 99 -7.59 -1.37 5.97
CA LEU A 99 -7.01 -2.65 6.40
C LEU A 99 -7.90 -3.39 7.41
N ALA A 100 -8.43 -2.69 8.42
CA ALA A 100 -9.27 -3.31 9.44
C ALA A 100 -10.51 -3.99 8.83
N GLY A 101 -11.16 -3.32 7.87
CA GLY A 101 -12.28 -3.90 7.14
C GLY A 101 -11.86 -5.10 6.29
N LEU A 102 -10.80 -4.94 5.50
CA LEU A 102 -10.27 -5.99 4.61
C LEU A 102 -9.85 -7.26 5.38
N THR A 103 -9.31 -7.14 6.60
CA THR A 103 -8.94 -8.30 7.43
C THR A 103 -10.12 -9.14 7.90
N THR A 104 -11.33 -8.57 7.88
CA THR A 104 -12.57 -9.24 8.30
C THR A 104 -13.51 -9.57 7.13
N HIS A 105 -13.17 -9.10 5.93
CA HIS A 105 -13.88 -9.42 4.70
C HIS A 105 -13.64 -10.88 4.31
N ARG A 106 -14.68 -11.60 3.93
CA ARG A 106 -14.65 -13.03 3.61
C ARG A 106 -14.74 -13.32 2.11
N GLY A 107 -15.35 -12.40 1.36
CA GLY A 107 -15.42 -12.47 -0.10
C GLY A 107 -14.05 -12.30 -0.77
N PRO A 108 -13.94 -12.61 -2.07
CA PRO A 108 -12.70 -12.42 -2.82
C PRO A 108 -12.37 -10.92 -2.92
N ILE A 109 -11.08 -10.60 -2.76
CA ILE A 109 -10.53 -9.24 -2.87
C ILE A 109 -9.65 -9.16 -4.11
N LEU A 110 -9.86 -8.13 -4.93
CA LEU A 110 -8.97 -7.70 -6.01
C LEU A 110 -8.42 -6.31 -5.67
N THR A 111 -7.11 -6.16 -5.67
CA THR A 111 -6.49 -4.84 -5.74
C THR A 111 -6.25 -4.48 -7.20
N ALA A 112 -6.65 -3.29 -7.62
CA ALA A 112 -6.55 -2.83 -9.00
C ALA A 112 -5.97 -1.41 -9.05
N ALA A 113 -5.03 -1.16 -9.95
CA ALA A 113 -4.44 0.17 -10.13
C ALA A 113 -4.19 0.51 -11.61
N ASN A 114 -4.17 1.80 -11.92
CA ASN A 114 -3.65 2.27 -13.20
C ASN A 114 -2.12 2.36 -13.19
N TRP A 115 -1.49 2.07 -14.33
CA TRP A 115 -0.08 2.33 -14.56
C TRP A 115 0.10 3.77 -15.05
N SER A 116 0.61 4.65 -14.19
CA SER A 116 0.83 6.06 -14.51
C SER A 116 2.17 6.55 -13.96
N GLY A 117 2.92 7.30 -14.78
CA GLY A 117 4.13 8.00 -14.32
C GLY A 117 3.84 9.29 -13.55
N GLN A 118 2.60 9.78 -13.57
CA GLN A 118 2.21 11.05 -12.93
C GLN A 118 1.69 10.84 -11.51
N TRP A 119 0.88 9.80 -11.29
CA TRP A 119 0.22 9.54 -10.01
C TRP A 119 0.63 8.19 -9.41
N PRO A 120 0.88 8.10 -8.10
CA PRO A 120 1.48 6.92 -7.47
C PRO A 120 0.47 5.80 -7.17
N GLY A 121 -0.50 5.53 -8.06
CA GLY A 121 -1.54 4.51 -7.86
C GLY A 121 -0.99 3.10 -7.65
N LEU A 122 -0.04 2.67 -8.49
CA LEU A 122 0.66 1.40 -8.29
C LEU A 122 1.40 1.33 -6.97
N VAL A 123 2.02 2.45 -6.54
CA VAL A 123 2.75 2.50 -5.27
C VAL A 123 1.77 2.37 -4.09
N GLY A 124 0.64 3.07 -4.15
CA GLY A 124 -0.45 2.96 -3.16
C GLY A 124 -1.03 1.54 -3.09
N MET A 125 -1.27 0.92 -4.24
CA MET A 125 -1.73 -0.47 -4.33
C MET A 125 -0.70 -1.46 -3.77
N LEU A 126 0.58 -1.31 -4.10
CA LEU A 126 1.64 -2.19 -3.61
C LEU A 126 1.86 -2.04 -2.09
N ASN A 127 1.68 -0.84 -1.54
CA ASN A 127 1.63 -0.62 -0.10
C ASN A 127 0.48 -1.42 0.56
N LEU A 128 -0.71 -1.39 -0.05
CA LEU A 128 -1.85 -2.18 0.43
C LEU A 128 -1.56 -3.68 0.32
N ASN A 129 -1.05 -4.14 -0.82
CA ASN A 129 -0.69 -5.54 -1.05
C ASN A 129 0.30 -6.05 -0.01
N GLY A 130 1.36 -5.29 0.29
CA GLY A 130 2.29 -5.63 1.35
C GLY A 130 1.61 -5.74 2.71
N SER A 131 0.66 -4.86 2.99
CA SER A 131 -0.10 -4.85 4.26
C SER A 131 -1.05 -6.05 4.36
N LEU A 132 -1.73 -6.41 3.26
CA LEU A 132 -2.60 -7.59 3.18
C LEU A 132 -1.80 -8.89 3.31
N THR A 133 -0.67 -9.01 2.59
CA THR A 133 0.24 -10.16 2.71
C THR A 133 0.71 -10.33 4.15
N LYS A 134 1.18 -9.24 4.78
CA LYS A 134 1.62 -9.26 6.18
C LYS A 134 0.50 -9.67 7.13
N ALA A 135 -0.73 -9.23 6.87
CA ALA A 135 -1.91 -9.57 7.67
C ALA A 135 -2.48 -10.98 7.37
N GLY A 136 -1.91 -11.72 6.42
CA GLY A 136 -2.40 -13.04 6.03
C GLY A 136 -3.72 -13.01 5.25
N VAL A 137 -4.09 -11.86 4.70
CA VAL A 137 -5.31 -11.70 3.88
C VAL A 137 -5.03 -12.18 2.46
N LYS A 138 -5.91 -13.02 1.93
CA LYS A 138 -5.83 -13.46 0.53
C LYS A 138 -6.39 -12.38 -0.40
N TYR A 139 -5.67 -12.08 -1.47
CA TYR A 139 -6.09 -11.14 -2.49
C TYR A 139 -5.55 -11.56 -3.85
N SER A 140 -6.17 -11.05 -4.91
CA SER A 140 -5.62 -11.01 -6.26
C SER A 140 -5.22 -9.58 -6.61
N THR A 141 -4.36 -9.40 -7.62
CA THR A 141 -3.92 -8.07 -8.05
C THR A 141 -3.92 -7.99 -9.56
N LEU A 142 -4.41 -6.88 -10.10
CA LEU A 142 -4.31 -6.53 -11.52
C LEU A 142 -3.91 -5.06 -11.67
N TRP A 143 -3.27 -4.75 -12.77
CA TRP A 143 -2.96 -3.38 -13.15
C TRP A 143 -2.93 -3.27 -14.67
N SER A 144 -3.15 -2.05 -15.17
CA SER A 144 -3.11 -1.75 -16.59
C SER A 144 -2.91 -0.25 -16.78
N GLU A 145 -2.44 0.17 -17.94
CA GLU A 145 -2.43 1.59 -18.31
C GLU A 145 -3.86 2.11 -18.55
N ASP A 146 -4.71 1.34 -19.23
CA ASP A 146 -6.06 1.76 -19.64
C ASP A 146 -7.16 0.69 -19.45
N PHE A 147 -6.83 -0.47 -18.89
CA PHE A 147 -7.71 -1.63 -18.65
C PHE A 147 -8.23 -2.33 -19.91
N THR A 148 -7.62 -2.07 -21.07
CA THR A 148 -8.02 -2.69 -22.35
C THR A 148 -7.11 -3.84 -22.77
N ASP A 149 -5.94 -4.00 -22.14
CA ASP A 149 -4.99 -5.05 -22.53
C ASP A 149 -5.51 -6.47 -22.22
N GLU A 150 -5.17 -7.42 -23.10
CA GLU A 150 -5.68 -8.79 -23.05
C GLU A 150 -5.34 -9.51 -21.74
N LYS A 151 -4.17 -9.21 -21.15
CA LYS A 151 -3.74 -9.81 -19.88
C LYS A 151 -4.63 -9.33 -18.75
N PHE A 152 -4.89 -8.03 -18.67
CA PHE A 152 -5.82 -7.46 -17.71
C PHE A 152 -7.23 -8.01 -17.88
N GLN A 153 -7.77 -7.97 -19.10
CA GLN A 153 -9.15 -8.45 -19.36
C GLN A 153 -9.34 -9.93 -19.03
N SER A 154 -8.36 -10.77 -19.38
CA SER A 154 -8.38 -12.21 -19.06
C SER A 154 -8.29 -12.45 -17.56
N GLY A 155 -7.40 -11.73 -16.87
CA GLY A 155 -7.27 -11.77 -15.41
C GLY A 155 -8.53 -11.33 -14.69
N LEU A 156 -9.14 -10.22 -15.13
CA LEU A 156 -10.38 -9.68 -14.57
C LEU A 156 -11.54 -10.66 -14.76
N LYS A 157 -11.66 -11.26 -15.95
CA LYS A 157 -12.66 -12.30 -16.22
C LYS A 157 -12.48 -13.52 -15.31
N SER A 158 -11.24 -14.00 -15.15
CA SER A 158 -10.93 -15.09 -14.21
C SER A 158 -11.36 -14.74 -12.79
N TRP A 159 -11.01 -13.53 -12.33
CA TRP A 159 -11.32 -13.11 -10.98
C TRP A 159 -12.83 -12.92 -10.75
N LEU A 160 -13.55 -12.28 -11.67
CA LEU A 160 -15.01 -12.10 -11.56
C LEU A 160 -15.79 -13.43 -11.54
N THR A 161 -15.26 -14.47 -12.19
CA THR A 161 -15.92 -15.78 -12.29
C THR A 161 -15.53 -16.75 -11.17
N THR A 162 -14.29 -16.66 -10.66
CA THR A 162 -13.74 -17.64 -9.71
C THR A 162 -13.33 -17.05 -8.36
N GLY A 163 -13.28 -15.72 -8.25
CA GLY A 163 -12.71 -15.01 -7.10
C GLY A 163 -11.18 -14.94 -7.08
N SER A 164 -10.49 -15.38 -8.15
CA SER A 164 -9.03 -15.38 -8.21
C SER A 164 -8.45 -15.14 -9.61
N CYS A 165 -7.27 -14.52 -9.67
CA CYS A 165 -6.41 -14.53 -10.84
C CYS A 165 -4.95 -14.79 -10.43
N SER A 166 -4.15 -15.31 -11.36
CA SER A 166 -2.75 -15.70 -11.11
C SER A 166 -1.81 -15.06 -12.11
N HIS A 167 -0.58 -14.80 -11.68
CA HIS A 167 0.51 -14.31 -12.52
C HIS A 167 1.55 -15.40 -12.75
N ALA A 168 2.22 -15.35 -13.89
CA ALA A 168 3.35 -16.24 -14.16
C ALA A 168 4.54 -15.89 -13.25
N LEU A 169 5.09 -16.91 -12.58
CA LEU A 169 6.20 -16.80 -11.64
C LEU A 169 7.43 -17.59 -12.13
N ASP A 170 7.51 -17.86 -13.43
CA ASP A 170 8.62 -18.58 -14.08
C ASP A 170 9.97 -17.85 -13.98
N HIS A 171 9.93 -16.52 -13.78
CA HIS A 171 11.12 -15.69 -13.57
C HIS A 171 11.67 -15.74 -12.13
N VAL A 172 10.95 -16.34 -11.17
CA VAL A 172 11.42 -16.54 -9.79
C VAL A 172 11.72 -18.01 -9.54
N LYS A 173 12.78 -18.28 -8.78
CA LYS A 173 13.14 -19.64 -8.36
C LYS A 173 13.56 -19.67 -6.89
N PRO A 174 13.40 -20.81 -6.20
CA PRO A 174 13.89 -20.96 -4.83
C PRO A 174 15.38 -20.68 -4.73
N MET A 175 15.81 -20.06 -3.63
CA MET A 175 17.23 -19.75 -3.37
C MET A 175 18.13 -21.00 -3.44
N THR A 176 17.61 -22.17 -3.06
CA THR A 176 18.33 -23.46 -3.16
C THR A 176 18.64 -23.89 -4.60
N GLN A 177 18.03 -23.26 -5.59
CA GLN A 177 18.24 -23.47 -7.02
C GLN A 177 18.98 -22.29 -7.69
N CYS A 178 19.42 -21.31 -6.89
CA CYS A 178 20.22 -20.20 -7.36
C CYS A 178 21.71 -20.55 -7.30
N ASP A 179 22.44 -20.26 -8.37
CA ASP A 179 23.90 -20.35 -8.38
C ASP A 179 24.47 -19.11 -7.70
N VAL A 180 24.76 -19.24 -6.40
CA VAL A 180 25.36 -18.16 -5.61
C VAL A 180 26.87 -18.34 -5.60
N PRO A 181 27.67 -17.33 -5.99
CA PRO A 181 29.12 -17.38 -5.89
C PRO A 181 29.58 -17.74 -4.47
N GLY A 182 30.58 -18.61 -4.35
CA GLY A 182 31.03 -19.13 -3.04
C GLY A 182 31.54 -18.04 -2.11
N ASP A 183 32.24 -17.04 -2.65
CA ASP A 183 32.68 -15.85 -1.91
C ASP A 183 31.53 -15.01 -1.35
N ALA A 184 30.47 -14.81 -2.13
CA ALA A 184 29.26 -14.12 -1.69
C ALA A 184 28.51 -14.91 -0.61
N HIS A 185 28.46 -16.25 -0.74
CA HIS A 185 27.88 -17.12 0.27
C HIS A 185 28.65 -17.02 1.60
N ASP A 186 29.97 -17.17 1.56
CA ASP A 186 30.84 -17.13 2.73
C ASP A 186 30.77 -15.77 3.44
N LEU A 187 30.80 -14.67 2.66
CA LEU A 187 30.62 -13.32 3.19
C LEU A 187 29.24 -13.16 3.87
N GLY A 188 28.16 -13.61 3.23
CA GLY A 188 26.81 -13.53 3.78
C GLY A 188 26.68 -14.29 5.10
N GLN A 189 27.28 -15.48 5.19
CA GLN A 189 27.31 -16.26 6.42
C GLN A 189 28.11 -15.55 7.52
N GLN A 190 29.31 -15.06 7.21
CA GLN A 190 30.15 -14.35 8.17
C GLN A 190 29.47 -13.09 8.71
N LEU A 191 28.79 -12.32 7.84
CA LEU A 191 28.03 -11.13 8.24
C LEU A 191 26.84 -11.50 9.15
N ALA A 192 26.10 -12.56 8.81
CA ALA A 192 24.97 -13.02 9.62
C ALA A 192 25.42 -13.51 11.02
N GLU A 193 26.51 -14.26 11.10
CA GLU A 193 27.08 -14.73 12.37
C GLU A 193 27.61 -13.56 13.22
N THR A 194 28.28 -12.61 12.58
CA THR A 194 28.78 -11.40 13.24
C THR A 194 27.63 -10.57 13.79
N LEU A 195 26.60 -10.31 12.99
CA LEU A 195 25.42 -9.54 13.41
C LEU A 195 24.69 -10.21 14.58
N LYS A 196 24.56 -11.55 14.58
CA LYS A 196 23.97 -12.30 15.71
C LYS A 196 24.80 -12.23 16.98
N ARG A 197 26.13 -12.27 16.87
CA ARG A 197 27.06 -12.22 18.00
C ARG A 197 27.13 -10.81 18.61
N GLU A 198 27.38 -9.82 17.76
CA GLU A 198 27.70 -8.44 18.17
C GLU A 198 26.44 -7.62 18.40
N LYS A 199 25.35 -7.97 17.71
CA LYS A 199 24.04 -7.32 17.75
C LYS A 199 24.09 -5.91 17.18
N ALA A 200 22.94 -5.40 16.76
CA ALA A 200 22.80 -4.03 16.29
C ALA A 200 21.55 -3.38 16.89
N ILE A 201 21.64 -2.07 17.17
CA ILE A 201 20.50 -1.25 17.51
C ILE A 201 20.07 -0.50 16.25
N MET A 202 18.82 -0.68 15.86
CA MET A 202 18.16 0.09 14.82
C MET A 202 17.30 1.16 15.49
N GLY A 203 17.73 2.43 15.41
CA GLY A 203 16.94 3.58 15.85
C GLY A 203 15.78 3.80 14.89
N VAL A 204 14.55 3.79 15.41
CA VAL A 204 13.32 3.93 14.63
C VAL A 204 12.58 5.17 15.10
N PHE A 205 12.45 6.16 14.20
CA PHE A 205 11.53 7.28 14.33
C PHE A 205 10.26 6.95 13.56
N ASP A 206 9.11 6.96 14.24
CA ASP A 206 7.78 6.80 13.62
C ASP A 206 7.58 5.51 12.81
N GLU A 207 7.42 4.40 13.54
CA GLU A 207 7.12 3.11 12.92
C GLU A 207 5.70 3.10 12.30
N GLY A 208 5.59 2.73 11.03
CA GLY A 208 4.30 2.69 10.33
C GLY A 208 3.86 4.03 9.73
N CYS A 209 4.82 4.95 9.49
CA CYS A 209 4.60 6.22 8.80
C CYS A 209 3.69 6.05 7.57
N MET A 210 2.83 7.03 7.35
CA MET A 210 1.82 7.04 6.27
C MET A 210 0.85 5.83 6.28
N GLY A 211 0.61 5.25 7.46
CA GLY A 211 -0.33 4.13 7.59
C GLY A 211 0.14 2.83 6.94
N MET A 212 1.45 2.70 6.70
CA MET A 212 2.09 1.53 6.09
C MET A 212 2.22 0.41 7.12
N PHE A 213 1.16 -0.39 7.30
CA PHE A 213 1.18 -1.53 8.22
C PHE A 213 2.30 -2.53 7.88
N ASN A 214 2.61 -2.71 6.60
CA ASN A 214 3.73 -3.53 6.11
C ASN A 214 5.11 -3.02 6.56
N ALA A 215 5.28 -1.72 6.85
CA ALA A 215 6.55 -1.15 7.29
C ALA A 215 6.85 -1.39 8.77
N ILE A 216 5.86 -1.81 9.56
CA ILE A 216 6.05 -2.16 10.98
C ILE A 216 6.73 -3.53 11.05
N ILE A 217 7.94 -3.64 11.60
CA ILE A 217 8.67 -4.91 11.64
C ILE A 217 8.43 -5.59 13.00
N PRO A 218 7.84 -6.80 13.08
CA PRO A 218 7.63 -7.45 14.37
C PRO A 218 8.95 -7.82 15.06
N ASP A 219 9.10 -7.42 16.32
CA ASP A 219 10.33 -7.61 17.11
C ASP A 219 10.73 -9.09 17.19
N HIS A 220 9.75 -10.01 17.31
CA HIS A 220 10.01 -11.45 17.38
C HIS A 220 10.54 -12.05 16.06
N LEU A 221 10.33 -11.38 14.91
CA LEU A 221 10.93 -11.77 13.63
C LEU A 221 12.29 -11.13 13.42
N LEU A 222 12.49 -9.92 13.94
CA LEU A 222 13.73 -9.17 13.79
C LEU A 222 14.82 -9.61 14.77
N ASN A 223 14.51 -9.77 16.05
CA ASN A 223 15.49 -10.07 17.10
C ASN A 223 16.38 -11.31 16.81
N PRO A 224 15.87 -12.41 16.21
CA PRO A 224 16.70 -13.57 15.84
C PRO A 224 17.81 -13.27 14.82
N THR A 225 17.74 -12.14 14.10
CA THR A 225 18.79 -11.71 13.18
C THR A 225 19.94 -10.99 13.90
N GLY A 226 19.79 -10.69 15.20
CA GLY A 226 20.74 -9.88 15.98
C GLY A 226 20.41 -8.38 15.98
N VAL A 227 19.36 -7.94 15.28
CA VAL A 227 18.93 -6.54 15.27
C VAL A 227 17.81 -6.29 16.26
N PHE A 228 17.92 -5.21 17.04
CA PHE A 228 16.96 -4.79 18.05
C PHE A 228 16.52 -3.36 17.77
N LYS A 229 15.23 -3.04 17.98
CA LYS A 229 14.71 -1.68 17.75
C LYS A 229 14.84 -0.83 19.01
N GLU A 230 15.41 0.36 18.85
CA GLU A 230 15.26 1.48 19.78
C GLU A 230 14.23 2.44 19.21
N ARG A 231 13.08 2.65 19.89
CA ARG A 231 12.01 3.51 19.39
C ARG A 231 12.21 4.92 19.91
N LEU A 232 12.44 5.85 18.99
CA LEU A 232 12.83 7.22 19.29
C LEU A 232 11.67 8.18 18.98
N SER A 233 11.51 9.20 19.83
CA SER A 233 10.50 10.24 19.61
C SER A 233 10.96 11.22 18.54
N GLN A 234 10.10 11.53 17.57
CA GLN A 234 10.35 12.65 16.64
C GLN A 234 10.49 14.00 17.37
N SER A 235 9.84 14.18 18.53
CA SER A 235 10.01 15.39 19.34
C SER A 235 11.40 15.48 19.95
N ALA A 236 12.04 14.34 20.26
CA ALA A 236 13.42 14.32 20.72
C ALA A 236 14.36 14.76 19.59
N LEU A 237 14.15 14.24 18.37
CA LEU A 237 14.91 14.69 17.20
C LEU A 237 14.76 16.21 16.97
N TYR A 238 13.54 16.74 17.04
CA TYR A 238 13.31 18.18 16.93
C TYR A 238 14.04 18.95 18.04
N TYR A 239 13.97 18.50 19.29
CA TYR A 239 14.68 19.14 20.39
C TYR A 239 16.20 19.17 20.15
N GLU A 240 16.80 18.04 19.72
CA GLU A 240 18.22 17.96 19.39
C GLU A 240 18.60 18.90 18.24
N THR A 241 17.74 19.06 17.23
CA THR A 241 18.01 20.02 16.14
C THR A 241 18.12 21.47 16.63
N ASN A 242 17.44 21.82 17.73
CA ASN A 242 17.55 23.15 18.36
C ASN A 242 18.81 23.32 19.22
N GLN A 243 19.57 22.24 19.47
CA GLN A 243 20.84 22.31 20.19
C GLN A 243 22.04 22.49 19.25
N VAL A 244 21.85 22.31 17.94
CA VAL A 244 22.89 22.54 16.92
C VAL A 244 23.17 24.04 16.83
N SER A 245 24.45 24.41 16.87
CA SER A 245 24.86 25.82 16.79
C SER A 245 24.65 26.40 15.39
N ASP A 246 24.43 27.71 15.31
CA ASP A 246 24.36 28.44 14.03
C ASP A 246 25.65 28.29 13.20
N GLU A 247 26.81 28.17 13.87
CA GLU A 247 28.10 27.94 13.22
C GLU A 247 28.13 26.60 12.48
N GLU A 248 27.74 25.52 13.16
CA GLU A 248 27.66 24.18 12.57
C GLU A 248 26.63 24.12 11.45
N ALA A 249 25.43 24.67 11.67
CA ALA A 249 24.38 24.73 10.66
C ALA A 249 24.83 25.48 9.40
N THR A 250 25.53 26.61 9.57
CA THR A 250 26.08 27.40 8.46
C THR A 250 27.19 26.66 7.74
N ALA A 251 28.07 25.97 8.46
CA ALA A 251 29.14 25.16 7.86
C ALA A 251 28.59 24.02 6.99
N VAL A 252 27.56 23.31 7.48
CA VAL A 252 26.89 22.24 6.72
C VAL A 252 26.17 22.79 5.50
N ARG A 253 25.45 23.92 5.64
CA ARG A 253 24.81 24.59 4.49
C ARG A 253 25.84 24.97 3.43
N LYS A 254 26.94 25.61 3.84
CA LYS A 254 28.02 25.99 2.93
C LYS A 254 28.59 24.77 2.21
N TRP A 255 28.83 23.68 2.93
CA TRP A 255 29.28 22.43 2.31
C TRP A 255 28.28 21.92 1.26
N MET A 256 26.97 21.94 1.54
CA MET A 256 25.94 21.56 0.57
C MET A 256 25.93 22.48 -0.66
N GLU A 257 26.10 23.79 -0.47
CA GLU A 257 26.19 24.77 -1.57
C GLU A 257 27.46 24.56 -2.40
N ASP A 258 28.60 24.27 -1.77
CA ASP A 258 29.88 23.97 -2.44
C ASP A 258 29.79 22.65 -3.24
N GLU A 259 28.98 21.68 -2.79
CA GLU A 259 28.63 20.44 -3.53
C GLU A 259 27.53 20.65 -4.60
N GLY A 260 27.06 21.89 -4.80
CA GLY A 260 26.16 22.27 -5.89
C GLY A 260 24.66 22.28 -5.53
N MET A 261 24.30 22.18 -4.25
CA MET A 261 22.90 22.34 -3.81
C MET A 261 22.48 23.82 -3.83
N THR A 262 21.36 24.14 -4.49
CA THR A 262 20.79 25.50 -4.48
C THR A 262 19.61 25.57 -3.52
N PHE A 263 19.72 26.38 -2.48
CA PHE A 263 18.63 26.64 -1.54
C PHE A 263 17.71 27.76 -2.05
N HIS A 264 16.39 27.55 -1.98
CA HIS A 264 15.39 28.59 -2.19
C HIS A 264 15.07 29.26 -0.85
N THR A 265 15.90 30.19 -0.42
CA THR A 265 15.81 30.91 0.87
C THR A 265 15.49 32.38 0.70
#